data_AF-A0A507QTF3-F1
#
_entry.id   AF-A0A507QTF3-F1
#
_cell.length_a   1.000
_cell.length_b   1.000
_cell.length_c   1.000
_cell.angle_alpha   90.00
_cell.angle_beta   90.00
_cell.angle_gamma   90.00
#
_symmetry.space_group_name_H-M   'P 1'
#
loop_
_entity.id
_entity.type
_entity.pdbx_description
1 polymer ?
#
loop_
_entity_poly.entity_id
_entity_poly.type
_entity_poly.pdbx_seq_one_letter_code
_entity_poly.pdbx_strand_id
1 'polypeptide(L)'
;MLSPAAFVAFSALSLSVLPLATADDARSCSTGYESLDPSLFKLKDVPNNYYSSLSKIFENSGKNVSVPDVLDSGNRDLVKESNSGTTIELWAWNSGDESTEKWYPQGITSSGDALGSGEWESREAWLVSWYQNQGQKNVRISFVDRSTHKYRHALLVEPTSDSNFTSVPIHAGGIVWYGNALYVVDTKDGLRVFDLDNIWEVDIGDGLGRQSSGEYTANSYRYVIPQVRWTAEQPSTSFQHSWVSLDRSTTPDSLLIGEYATTDVDTPIRLVRYSLDYTTRELKTSSGVATSTFAHCVDILRMQGGFSMNSTYYLDRSNGKSTGGDLFTWKVGEDTPSEQTSNFLPGPEDLSYNPSRGEYYTVNEHPGERYIAVYKI
;
A
#
# COMPACT_ATOMS: atom_id res chain seq x y z
N MET A 1 -8.34 -90.33 5.63
CA MET A 1 -9.16 -89.54 4.68
C MET A 1 -9.29 -88.14 5.25
N LEU A 2 -8.47 -87.21 4.78
CA LEU A 2 -8.45 -85.80 5.17
C LEU A 2 -8.36 -84.97 3.88
N SER A 3 -9.19 -83.92 3.85
CA SER A 3 -9.61 -83.09 2.70
C SER A 3 -8.47 -82.30 2.01
N PRO A 4 -8.57 -81.98 0.70
CA PRO A 4 -7.64 -81.06 0.06
C PRO A 4 -8.05 -79.59 0.32
N ALA A 5 -7.06 -78.71 0.52
CA ALA A 5 -7.24 -77.27 0.66
C ALA A 5 -7.26 -76.59 -0.72
N ALA A 6 -8.27 -75.75 -0.97
CA ALA A 6 -8.41 -74.95 -2.18
C ALA A 6 -7.59 -73.66 -2.07
N PHE A 7 -6.74 -73.40 -3.07
CA PHE A 7 -6.08 -72.10 -3.26
C PHE A 7 -7.02 -71.15 -4.01
N VAL A 8 -7.34 -70.01 -3.41
CA VAL A 8 -8.05 -68.90 -4.06
C VAL A 8 -7.01 -67.89 -4.55
N ALA A 9 -6.93 -67.70 -5.87
CA ALA A 9 -6.09 -66.67 -6.48
C ALA A 9 -6.84 -65.33 -6.50
N PHE A 10 -6.33 -64.34 -5.76
CA PHE A 10 -6.79 -62.95 -5.89
C PHE A 10 -6.05 -62.29 -7.07
N SER A 11 -6.78 -61.93 -8.13
CA SER A 11 -6.27 -61.01 -9.15
C SER A 11 -6.39 -59.58 -8.63
N ALA A 12 -5.27 -58.92 -8.39
CA ALA A 12 -5.24 -57.50 -8.08
C ALA A 12 -5.40 -56.70 -9.39
N LEU A 13 -6.52 -56.01 -9.56
CA LEU A 13 -6.66 -54.95 -10.57
C LEU A 13 -5.85 -53.74 -10.07
N SER A 14 -4.74 -53.43 -10.74
CA SER A 14 -4.03 -52.16 -10.56
C SER A 14 -4.84 -51.05 -11.23
N LEU A 15 -5.54 -50.23 -10.46
CA LEU A 15 -6.02 -48.92 -10.94
C LEU A 15 -4.81 -47.99 -11.05
N SER A 16 -4.38 -47.69 -12.28
CA SER A 16 -3.43 -46.62 -12.58
C SER A 16 -4.09 -45.28 -12.29
N VAL A 17 -3.80 -44.69 -11.13
CA VAL A 17 -4.13 -43.29 -10.86
C VAL A 17 -3.11 -42.46 -11.65
N LEU A 18 -3.52 -41.90 -12.78
CA LEU A 18 -2.74 -40.88 -13.46
C LEU A 18 -2.72 -39.64 -12.55
N PRO A 19 -1.53 -39.09 -12.20
CA PRO A 19 -1.49 -37.84 -11.47
C PRO A 19 -2.15 -36.75 -12.32
N LEU A 20 -3.10 -36.03 -11.72
CA LEU A 20 -3.58 -34.76 -12.27
C LEU A 20 -2.38 -33.83 -12.36
N ALA A 21 -1.89 -33.57 -13.57
CA ALA A 21 -0.98 -32.47 -13.80
C ALA A 21 -1.75 -31.19 -13.47
N THR A 22 -1.42 -30.56 -12.34
CA THR A 22 -1.82 -29.17 -12.09
C THR A 22 -1.14 -28.35 -13.17
N ALA A 23 -1.91 -27.73 -14.07
CA ALA A 23 -1.33 -26.75 -14.97
C ALA A 23 -0.71 -25.65 -14.12
N ASP A 24 0.55 -25.31 -14.37
CA ASP A 24 1.21 -24.18 -13.72
C ASP A 24 0.36 -22.92 -13.91
N ASP A 25 0.20 -22.12 -12.86
CA ASP A 25 -0.49 -20.84 -12.95
C ASP A 25 0.26 -19.97 -13.97
N ALA A 26 -0.43 -19.50 -15.01
CA ALA A 26 0.16 -18.66 -16.06
C ALA A 26 0.66 -17.30 -15.53
N ARG A 27 0.39 -16.99 -14.26
CA ARG A 27 0.91 -15.84 -13.53
C ARG A 27 2.21 -16.17 -12.76
N SER A 28 2.75 -17.37 -12.85
CA SER A 28 3.99 -17.77 -12.17
C SER A 28 5.25 -17.24 -12.86
N CYS A 29 6.34 -17.16 -12.10
CA CYS A 29 7.67 -16.82 -12.60
C CYS A 29 8.53 -18.07 -12.73
N SER A 30 9.37 -18.09 -13.77
CA SER A 30 10.23 -19.18 -14.20
C SER A 30 11.68 -18.75 -14.38
N THR A 31 11.94 -17.51 -14.83
CA THR A 31 13.30 -17.01 -15.12
C THR A 31 13.70 -15.75 -14.35
N GLY A 32 12.77 -15.14 -13.61
CA GLY A 32 13.04 -14.04 -12.68
C GLY A 32 12.88 -12.63 -13.25
N TYR A 33 12.66 -12.44 -14.55
CA TYR A 33 12.49 -11.10 -15.17
C TYR A 33 11.59 -11.07 -16.41
N GLU A 34 10.99 -12.22 -16.76
CA GLU A 34 10.16 -12.35 -17.95
C GLU A 34 8.91 -11.47 -17.91
N SER A 35 8.40 -11.17 -19.11
CA SER A 35 7.08 -10.58 -19.27
C SER A 35 5.99 -11.63 -19.03
N LEU A 36 4.96 -11.25 -18.30
CA LEU A 36 3.75 -12.04 -18.11
C LEU A 36 2.61 -11.40 -18.92
N ASP A 37 1.58 -12.18 -19.27
CA ASP A 37 0.38 -11.63 -19.91
C ASP A 37 -0.36 -10.70 -18.92
N PRO A 38 -0.38 -9.37 -19.16
CA PRO A 38 -1.05 -8.44 -18.26
C PRO A 38 -2.55 -8.68 -18.14
N SER A 39 -3.16 -9.32 -19.14
CA SER A 39 -4.59 -9.63 -19.14
C SER A 39 -5.00 -10.61 -18.05
N LEU A 40 -4.04 -11.28 -17.39
CA LEU A 40 -4.29 -12.19 -16.27
C LEU A 40 -4.40 -11.46 -14.92
N PHE A 41 -4.06 -10.18 -14.86
CA PHE A 41 -4.06 -9.36 -13.65
C PHE A 41 -5.18 -8.33 -13.76
N LYS A 42 -6.24 -8.54 -12.97
CA LYS A 42 -7.45 -7.72 -13.02
C LYS A 42 -7.96 -7.42 -11.63
N LEU A 43 -8.38 -6.18 -11.46
CA LEU A 43 -8.99 -5.65 -10.26
C LEU A 43 -10.39 -5.17 -10.59
N LYS A 44 -11.40 -5.83 -10.05
CA LYS A 44 -12.79 -5.37 -10.11
C LYS A 44 -12.96 -4.21 -9.15
N ASP A 45 -13.40 -3.07 -9.65
CA ASP A 45 -13.74 -1.91 -8.83
C ASP A 45 -15.08 -2.12 -8.12
N VAL A 46 -15.11 -1.83 -6.82
CA VAL A 46 -16.29 -2.02 -5.97
C VAL A 46 -16.53 -0.75 -5.13
N PRO A 47 -17.58 0.03 -5.44
CA PRO A 47 -17.92 1.22 -4.66
C PRO A 47 -18.49 0.86 -3.28
N ASN A 48 -18.23 1.70 -2.28
CA ASN A 48 -18.89 1.60 -0.98
C ASN A 48 -20.28 2.24 -1.04
N ASN A 49 -21.31 1.41 -0.97
CA ASN A 49 -22.71 1.86 -1.08
C ASN A 49 -23.18 2.75 0.08
N TYR A 50 -22.50 2.75 1.22
CA TYR A 50 -22.87 3.54 2.40
C TYR A 50 -22.16 4.89 2.48
N TYR A 51 -21.05 5.05 1.75
CA TYR A 51 -20.21 6.26 1.77
C TYR A 51 -21.04 7.53 1.49
N SER A 52 -21.89 7.52 0.45
CA SER A 52 -22.66 8.71 0.05
C SER A 52 -23.66 9.17 1.10
N SER A 53 -24.34 8.24 1.78
CA SER A 53 -25.30 8.56 2.84
C SER A 53 -24.59 9.13 4.07
N LEU A 54 -23.48 8.51 4.46
CA LEU A 54 -22.72 8.88 5.64
C LEU A 54 -21.97 10.20 5.46
N SER A 55 -21.37 10.44 4.28
CA SER A 55 -20.72 11.72 3.93
C SER A 55 -21.68 12.90 4.14
N LYS A 56 -22.93 12.79 3.69
CA LYS A 56 -23.95 13.83 3.88
C LYS A 56 -24.22 14.16 5.34
N ILE A 57 -24.03 13.23 6.29
CA ILE A 57 -24.21 13.52 7.72
C ILE A 57 -23.12 14.48 8.21
N PHE A 58 -21.87 14.24 7.82
CA PHE A 58 -20.73 15.08 8.18
C PHE A 58 -20.75 16.43 7.44
N GLU A 59 -21.12 16.42 6.16
CA GLU A 59 -21.34 17.64 5.38
C GLU A 59 -22.41 18.54 6.02
N ASN A 60 -23.60 18.00 6.30
CA ASN A 60 -24.72 18.77 6.88
C ASN A 60 -24.44 19.27 8.30
N SER A 61 -23.51 18.64 9.03
CA SER A 61 -23.10 19.07 10.37
C SER A 61 -21.90 20.02 10.35
N GLY A 62 -21.35 20.35 9.18
CA GLY A 62 -20.16 21.19 9.05
C GLY A 62 -18.90 20.54 9.64
N LYS A 63 -18.86 19.21 9.70
CA LYS A 63 -17.75 18.41 10.22
C LYS A 63 -16.86 17.83 9.10
N ASN A 64 -17.07 18.23 7.85
CA ASN A 64 -16.13 17.92 6.77
C ASN A 64 -14.99 18.96 6.78
N VAL A 65 -13.74 18.50 6.77
CA VAL A 65 -12.53 19.33 6.81
C VAL A 65 -11.60 18.99 5.66
N SER A 66 -10.74 19.94 5.28
CA SER A 66 -9.77 19.81 4.20
C SER A 66 -8.44 19.21 4.68
N VAL A 67 -7.58 18.83 3.73
CA VAL A 67 -6.19 18.43 4.04
C VAL A 67 -5.42 19.56 4.76
N PRO A 68 -5.44 20.83 4.31
CA PRO A 68 -4.89 21.96 5.06
C PRO A 68 -5.39 22.08 6.50
N ASP A 69 -6.69 21.86 6.76
CA ASP A 69 -7.22 21.93 8.14
C ASP A 69 -6.59 20.86 9.05
N VAL A 70 -6.35 19.66 8.51
CA VAL A 70 -5.65 18.60 9.25
C VAL A 70 -4.20 18.99 9.50
N LEU A 71 -3.49 19.49 8.49
CA LEU A 71 -2.09 19.94 8.58
C LEU A 71 -1.93 21.07 9.61
N ASP A 72 -2.80 22.08 9.57
CA ASP A 72 -2.77 23.24 10.47
C ASP A 72 -3.05 22.86 11.92
N SER A 73 -3.77 21.76 12.13
CA SER A 73 -4.02 21.21 13.45
C SER A 73 -2.91 20.29 13.98
N GLY A 74 -1.77 20.20 13.29
CA GLY A 74 -0.57 19.45 13.69
C GLY A 74 -0.23 19.64 15.18
N ASN A 75 -0.17 18.54 15.93
CA ASN A 75 0.04 18.54 17.38
C ASN A 75 1.25 17.73 17.84
N ARG A 76 2.09 17.36 16.89
CA ARG A 76 3.34 16.62 17.07
C ARG A 76 4.35 17.21 16.10
N ASP A 77 5.62 17.09 16.45
CA ASP A 77 6.72 17.61 15.66
C ASP A 77 7.62 16.44 15.24
N LEU A 78 8.03 16.41 13.97
CA LEU A 78 9.18 15.62 13.58
C LEU A 78 10.46 16.23 14.16
N VAL A 79 11.46 15.39 14.39
CA VAL A 79 12.76 15.80 14.90
C VAL A 79 13.75 15.77 13.75
N LYS A 80 14.44 16.88 13.49
CA LYS A 80 15.46 16.93 12.45
C LYS A 80 16.66 16.09 12.89
N GLU A 81 17.08 15.18 12.02
CA GLU A 81 18.29 14.40 12.20
C GLU A 81 19.40 14.83 11.23
N SER A 82 20.63 14.46 11.57
CA SER A 82 21.74 14.57 10.62
C SER A 82 21.53 13.57 9.49
N ASN A 83 21.76 14.00 8.25
CA ASN A 83 21.68 13.11 7.10
C ASN A 83 22.67 11.93 7.29
N SER A 84 22.22 10.76 6.86
CA SER A 84 22.99 9.51 6.90
C SER A 84 22.99 8.86 5.51
N GLY A 85 24.13 8.30 5.11
CA GLY A 85 24.29 7.71 3.78
C GLY A 85 24.01 8.71 2.66
N THR A 86 23.09 8.36 1.76
CA THR A 86 22.71 9.16 0.58
C THR A 86 21.51 10.09 0.82
N THR A 87 21.00 10.18 2.05
CA THR A 87 19.86 11.04 2.37
C THR A 87 20.21 12.52 2.21
N ILE A 88 19.26 13.30 1.69
CA ILE A 88 19.33 14.76 1.60
C ILE A 88 18.51 15.43 2.70
N GLU A 89 17.50 14.74 3.23
CA GLU A 89 16.81 15.09 4.46
C GLU A 89 16.50 13.84 5.27
N LEU A 90 16.71 13.91 6.58
CA LEU A 90 16.29 12.90 7.52
C LEU A 90 15.48 13.51 8.65
N TRP A 91 14.32 12.93 8.93
CA TRP A 91 13.38 13.40 9.95
C TRP A 91 12.90 12.22 10.79
N ALA A 92 13.24 12.21 12.07
CA ALA A 92 12.73 11.23 13.01
C ALA A 92 11.32 11.58 13.46
N TRP A 93 10.53 10.55 13.79
CA TRP A 93 9.23 10.75 14.43
C TRP A 93 9.39 11.28 15.85
N ASN A 94 8.32 11.87 16.42
CA ASN A 94 8.35 12.25 17.82
C ASN A 94 8.59 11.01 18.71
N SER A 95 9.13 11.21 19.91
CA SER A 95 9.56 10.10 20.78
C SER A 95 8.48 9.04 21.05
N GLY A 96 7.21 9.42 21.05
CA GLY A 96 6.09 8.49 21.23
C GLY A 96 5.79 7.63 20.00
N ASP A 97 5.83 8.20 18.79
CA ASP A 97 5.60 7.46 17.54
C ASP A 97 6.87 6.72 17.07
N GLU A 98 8.04 7.22 17.43
CA GLU A 98 9.34 6.59 17.22
C GLU A 98 9.42 5.25 18.00
N SER A 99 9.19 5.30 19.32
CA SER A 99 9.40 4.13 20.21
C SER A 99 8.23 3.14 20.30
N THR A 100 7.07 3.44 19.71
CA THR A 100 5.87 2.61 19.93
C THR A 100 5.95 1.23 19.28
N GLU A 101 5.61 0.18 20.02
CA GLU A 101 5.42 -1.18 19.47
C GLU A 101 3.97 -1.42 18.98
N LYS A 102 3.09 -0.43 19.15
CA LYS A 102 1.68 -0.54 18.77
C LYS A 102 1.44 -0.16 17.32
N TRP A 103 2.16 0.82 16.80
CA TRP A 103 1.97 1.36 15.45
C TRP A 103 3.27 1.26 14.65
N TYR A 104 3.19 0.81 13.40
CA TYR A 104 4.33 0.64 12.51
C TYR A 104 4.07 1.37 11.20
N PRO A 105 4.95 2.28 10.76
CA PRO A 105 4.80 2.97 9.48
C PRO A 105 5.14 2.01 8.34
N GLN A 106 4.46 2.14 7.21
CA GLN A 106 4.69 1.26 6.05
C GLN A 106 4.68 2.05 4.73
N GLY A 107 3.59 2.75 4.44
CA GLY A 107 3.39 3.47 3.19
C GLY A 107 3.81 4.93 3.28
N ILE A 108 4.30 5.51 2.17
CA ILE A 108 4.56 6.95 2.06
C ILE A 108 4.15 7.51 0.70
N THR A 109 3.53 8.68 0.72
CA THR A 109 3.20 9.46 -0.49
C THR A 109 3.37 10.95 -0.20
N SER A 110 3.31 11.79 -1.22
CA SER A 110 3.45 13.24 -1.07
C SER A 110 2.43 14.03 -1.88
N SER A 111 2.34 15.33 -1.62
CA SER A 111 1.61 16.28 -2.47
C SER A 111 2.10 16.31 -3.93
N GLY A 112 3.32 15.82 -4.22
CA GLY A 112 3.79 15.61 -5.59
C GLY A 112 3.13 14.43 -6.32
N ASP A 113 2.68 13.43 -5.57
CA ASP A 113 1.79 12.41 -6.12
C ASP A 113 0.39 12.98 -6.32
N ALA A 114 -0.08 13.83 -5.40
CA ALA A 114 -1.44 14.39 -5.47
C ALA A 114 -1.65 15.18 -6.77
N LEU A 115 -0.74 16.12 -7.05
CA LEU A 115 -0.72 16.96 -8.22
C LEU A 115 0.71 17.15 -8.71
N GLY A 116 0.92 17.14 -10.04
CA GLY A 116 2.24 17.32 -10.64
C GLY A 116 2.92 18.67 -10.34
N SER A 117 2.19 19.64 -9.77
CA SER A 117 2.73 20.89 -9.24
C SER A 117 3.61 20.70 -8.00
N GLY A 118 3.50 19.58 -7.28
CA GLY A 118 4.20 19.36 -6.02
C GLY A 118 3.41 19.79 -4.78
N GLU A 119 2.29 20.49 -4.97
CA GLU A 119 1.51 21.11 -3.90
C GLU A 119 0.03 20.73 -3.99
N TRP A 120 -0.59 20.53 -2.82
CA TRP A 120 -2.04 20.41 -2.67
C TRP A 120 -2.56 21.62 -1.90
N GLU A 121 -3.43 22.42 -2.51
CA GLU A 121 -3.98 23.63 -1.88
C GLU A 121 -2.90 24.56 -1.28
N SER A 122 -1.80 24.76 -2.03
CA SER A 122 -0.61 25.55 -1.64
C SER A 122 0.21 24.94 -0.50
N ARG A 123 0.09 23.63 -0.26
CA ARG A 123 0.85 22.90 0.78
C ARG A 123 1.71 21.82 0.17
N GLU A 124 2.99 21.80 0.57
CA GLU A 124 3.84 20.62 0.44
C GLU A 124 3.64 19.73 1.66
N ALA A 125 3.28 18.47 1.44
CA ALA A 125 2.99 17.54 2.53
C ALA A 125 3.45 16.12 2.21
N TRP A 126 3.75 15.36 3.26
CA TRP A 126 3.87 13.91 3.22
C TRP A 126 2.68 13.27 3.93
N LEU A 127 2.21 12.16 3.37
CA LEU A 127 1.29 11.25 4.06
C LEU A 127 2.01 9.95 4.33
N VAL A 128 1.87 9.41 5.54
CA VAL A 128 2.48 8.13 5.93
C VAL A 128 1.42 7.23 6.56
N SER A 129 1.27 6.01 6.04
CA SER A 129 0.37 5.02 6.64
C SER A 129 1.06 4.30 7.80
N TRP A 130 0.26 3.96 8.82
CA TRP A 130 0.68 3.09 9.91
C TRP A 130 -0.38 2.04 10.17
N TYR A 131 0.02 0.79 10.31
CA TYR A 131 -0.87 -0.25 10.82
C TYR A 131 -0.69 -0.44 12.32
N GLN A 132 -1.75 -0.88 12.96
CA GLN A 132 -1.72 -1.24 14.36
C GLN A 132 -1.27 -2.71 14.53
N ASN A 133 -0.08 -2.91 15.07
CA ASN A 133 0.53 -4.21 15.31
C ASN A 133 0.01 -4.91 16.59
N GLN A 134 -0.40 -4.12 17.61
CA GLN A 134 -0.90 -4.64 18.87
C GLN A 134 -2.36 -4.22 19.12
N GLY A 135 -3.22 -5.16 19.52
CA GLY A 135 -4.65 -4.93 19.77
C GLY A 135 -5.52 -5.06 18.52
N GLN A 136 -6.68 -4.37 18.48
CA GLN A 136 -7.55 -4.36 17.30
C GLN A 136 -6.83 -3.68 16.12
N LYS A 137 -6.77 -4.35 14.97
CA LYS A 137 -6.13 -3.82 13.77
C LYS A 137 -6.86 -2.58 13.27
N ASN A 138 -6.08 -1.54 12.98
CA ASN A 138 -6.52 -0.26 12.45
C ASN A 138 -5.41 0.28 11.55
N VAL A 139 -5.76 1.26 10.71
CA VAL A 139 -4.78 2.04 9.95
C VAL A 139 -4.97 3.52 10.28
N ARG A 140 -3.87 4.24 10.51
CA ARG A 140 -3.85 5.70 10.60
C ARG A 140 -2.93 6.29 9.55
N ILE A 141 -3.22 7.51 9.12
CA ILE A 141 -2.38 8.31 8.23
C ILE A 141 -1.83 9.49 9.01
N SER A 142 -0.52 9.68 8.99
CA SER A 142 0.13 10.91 9.45
C SER A 142 0.12 11.92 8.32
N PHE A 143 -0.49 13.08 8.55
CA PHE A 143 -0.42 14.26 7.69
C PHE A 143 0.73 15.12 8.19
N VAL A 144 1.82 15.18 7.43
CA VAL A 144 3.00 15.95 7.76
C VAL A 144 3.06 17.18 6.87
N ASP A 145 3.02 18.37 7.48
CA ASP A 145 3.30 19.61 6.77
C ASP A 145 4.81 19.77 6.63
N ARG A 146 5.30 19.79 5.39
CA ARG A 146 6.73 19.85 5.12
C ARG A 146 7.35 21.22 5.42
N SER A 147 6.54 22.29 5.51
CA SER A 147 7.04 23.62 5.86
C SER A 147 7.31 23.76 7.37
N THR A 148 6.42 23.19 8.19
CA THR A 148 6.50 23.29 9.66
C THR A 148 7.08 22.06 10.33
N HIS A 149 7.13 20.92 9.61
CA HIS A 149 7.47 19.58 10.11
C HIS A 149 6.57 19.13 11.27
N LYS A 150 5.38 19.72 11.36
CA LYS A 150 4.32 19.30 12.27
C LYS A 150 3.45 18.26 11.60
N TYR A 151 2.87 17.40 12.42
CA TYR A 151 1.97 16.38 11.91
C TYR A 151 0.80 16.08 12.82
N ARG A 152 -0.23 15.49 12.22
CA ARG A 152 -1.40 14.93 12.90
C ARG A 152 -1.79 13.61 12.27
N HIS A 153 -2.30 12.70 13.10
CA HIS A 153 -2.85 11.42 12.66
C HIS A 153 -4.37 11.51 12.41
N ALA A 154 -4.83 10.85 11.35
CA ALA A 154 -6.24 10.56 11.07
C ALA A 154 -6.44 9.05 10.87
N LEU A 155 -7.56 8.48 11.33
CA LEU A 155 -7.84 7.05 11.15
C LEU A 155 -8.50 6.77 9.79
N LEU A 156 -8.13 5.68 9.13
CA LEU A 156 -8.89 5.16 8.01
C LEU A 156 -10.11 4.38 8.51
N VAL A 157 -11.28 4.63 7.94
CA VAL A 157 -12.53 3.98 8.35
C VAL A 157 -13.31 3.45 7.15
N GLU A 158 -14.05 2.37 7.37
CA GLU A 158 -14.94 1.78 6.38
C GLU A 158 -16.40 2.09 6.74
N PRO A 159 -17.13 2.86 5.92
CA PRO A 159 -18.59 2.99 6.06
C PRO A 159 -19.27 1.61 5.97
N THR A 160 -20.06 1.25 6.99
CA THR A 160 -20.73 -0.08 7.09
C THR A 160 -22.25 0.02 7.16
N SER A 161 -22.78 1.24 7.33
CA SER A 161 -24.20 1.56 7.19
C SER A 161 -24.35 3.03 6.82
N ASP A 162 -25.56 3.45 6.48
CA ASP A 162 -25.88 4.85 6.14
C ASP A 162 -25.51 5.86 7.23
N SER A 163 -25.27 5.40 8.46
CA SER A 163 -24.98 6.25 9.62
C SER A 163 -23.85 5.72 10.50
N ASN A 164 -23.00 4.81 10.01
CA ASN A 164 -21.93 4.24 10.83
C ASN A 164 -20.72 3.77 10.01
N PHE A 165 -19.58 3.69 10.68
CA PHE A 165 -18.31 3.21 10.13
C PHE A 165 -17.58 2.32 11.13
N THR A 166 -16.61 1.55 10.64
CA THR A 166 -15.75 0.67 11.44
C THR A 166 -14.28 0.80 11.06
N SER A 167 -13.43 0.06 11.75
CA SER A 167 -11.98 0.00 11.53
C SER A 167 -11.65 -0.67 10.20
N VAL A 168 -10.58 -0.22 9.54
CA VAL A 168 -9.97 -0.93 8.40
C VAL A 168 -8.82 -1.81 8.91
N PRO A 169 -8.95 -3.15 8.95
CA PRO A 169 -8.04 -4.03 9.67
C PRO A 169 -6.90 -4.59 8.80
N ILE A 170 -6.25 -3.72 8.03
CA ILE A 170 -5.23 -4.11 7.04
C ILE A 170 -3.81 -3.69 7.46
N HIS A 171 -2.82 -4.10 6.68
CA HIS A 171 -1.41 -3.74 6.86
C HIS A 171 -1.04 -2.39 6.23
N ALA A 172 -1.75 -1.97 5.17
CA ALA A 172 -1.53 -0.69 4.48
C ALA A 172 -0.07 -0.49 4.03
N GLY A 173 0.49 -1.50 3.37
CA GLY A 173 1.92 -1.59 3.02
C GLY A 173 2.43 -0.41 2.20
N GLY A 174 1.73 -0.05 1.12
CA GLY A 174 2.00 1.17 0.35
C GLY A 174 0.79 2.06 0.13
N ILE A 175 1.02 3.34 -0.14
CA ILE A 175 -0.04 4.34 -0.39
C ILE A 175 0.31 5.30 -1.53
N VAL A 176 -0.73 5.77 -2.24
CA VAL A 176 -0.59 6.83 -3.25
C VAL A 176 -1.70 7.86 -3.08
N TRP A 177 -1.32 9.13 -2.96
CA TRP A 177 -2.22 10.27 -3.01
C TRP A 177 -2.35 10.74 -4.46
N TYR A 178 -3.54 10.65 -5.07
CA TYR A 178 -3.79 11.09 -6.45
C TYR A 178 -5.05 11.96 -6.54
N GLY A 179 -4.88 13.27 -6.69
CA GLY A 179 -6.00 14.21 -6.56
C GLY A 179 -6.62 14.13 -5.17
N ASN A 180 -7.92 13.86 -5.10
CA ASN A 180 -8.64 13.64 -3.85
C ASN A 180 -8.57 12.18 -3.35
N ALA A 181 -8.03 11.25 -4.15
CA ALA A 181 -8.00 9.84 -3.80
C ALA A 181 -6.74 9.50 -3.01
N LEU A 182 -6.89 8.75 -1.91
CA LEU A 182 -5.79 8.04 -1.26
C LEU A 182 -5.95 6.54 -1.50
N TYR A 183 -5.11 5.99 -2.39
CA TYR A 183 -4.98 4.56 -2.61
C TYR A 183 -4.14 3.94 -1.49
N VAL A 184 -4.59 2.80 -0.98
CA VAL A 184 -3.93 2.07 0.10
C VAL A 184 -3.93 0.59 -0.25
N VAL A 185 -2.76 -0.03 -0.19
CA VAL A 185 -2.61 -1.47 -0.47
C VAL A 185 -3.29 -2.31 0.62
N ASP A 186 -4.13 -3.23 0.17
CA ASP A 186 -4.64 -4.35 0.95
C ASP A 186 -4.02 -5.64 0.41
N THR A 187 -3.14 -6.27 1.19
CA THR A 187 -2.19 -7.29 0.70
C THR A 187 -2.83 -8.42 -0.09
N LYS A 188 -4.07 -8.79 0.21
CA LYS A 188 -4.77 -9.92 -0.41
C LYS A 188 -5.92 -9.51 -1.34
N ASP A 189 -6.36 -8.26 -1.26
CA ASP A 189 -7.57 -7.78 -1.93
C ASP A 189 -7.26 -6.67 -2.96
N GLY A 190 -6.01 -6.22 -3.03
CA GLY A 190 -5.51 -5.23 -3.99
C GLY A 190 -5.39 -3.85 -3.36
N LEU A 191 -6.36 -2.98 -3.65
CA LEU A 191 -6.37 -1.58 -3.27
C LEU A 191 -7.68 -1.21 -2.58
N ARG A 192 -7.59 -0.42 -1.51
CA ARG A 192 -8.69 0.37 -0.96
C ARG A 192 -8.46 1.83 -1.32
N VAL A 193 -9.53 2.58 -1.55
CA VAL A 193 -9.42 4.00 -1.88
C VAL A 193 -10.26 4.81 -0.90
N PHE A 194 -9.62 5.83 -0.35
CA PHE A 194 -10.16 6.75 0.63
C PHE A 194 -10.27 8.14 0.03
N ASP A 195 -11.21 8.93 0.53
CA ASP A 195 -11.51 10.25 -0.03
C ASP A 195 -10.98 11.38 0.86
N LEU A 196 -9.99 12.11 0.36
CA LEU A 196 -9.33 13.24 1.03
C LEU A 196 -10.10 14.56 0.89
N ASP A 197 -11.13 14.63 0.05
CA ASP A 197 -12.09 15.76 0.05
C ASP A 197 -13.15 15.60 1.16
N ASN A 198 -13.21 14.42 1.79
CA ASN A 198 -14.18 14.06 2.81
C ASN A 198 -13.51 13.60 4.10
N ILE A 199 -12.59 14.38 4.65
CA ILE A 199 -12.03 14.10 5.98
C ILE A 199 -13.04 14.55 7.03
N TRP A 200 -13.46 13.64 7.89
CA TRP A 200 -14.51 13.91 8.88
C TRP A 200 -13.92 14.17 10.25
N GLU A 201 -14.24 15.33 10.82
CA GLU A 201 -14.00 15.62 12.23
C GLU A 201 -15.00 14.85 13.10
N VAL A 202 -14.48 14.12 14.08
CA VAL A 202 -15.26 13.32 15.02
C VAL A 202 -14.97 13.77 16.45
N ASP A 203 -15.85 13.40 17.37
CA ASP A 203 -15.73 13.74 18.78
C ASP A 203 -14.60 12.93 19.44
N ILE A 204 -13.87 13.57 20.36
CA ILE A 204 -12.77 12.92 21.09
C ILE A 204 -13.37 12.05 22.19
N GLY A 205 -13.27 10.74 22.02
CA GLY A 205 -13.72 9.77 23.01
C GLY A 205 -13.34 8.35 22.65
N ASP A 206 -13.66 7.42 23.54
CA ASP A 206 -13.47 5.99 23.31
C ASP A 206 -14.47 5.44 22.29
N GLY A 207 -14.17 4.25 21.76
CA GLY A 207 -15.02 3.59 20.77
C GLY A 207 -14.76 4.06 19.35
N LEU A 208 -15.40 3.37 18.41
CA LEU A 208 -15.25 3.65 16.98
C LEU A 208 -16.62 3.65 16.31
N GLY A 209 -16.88 4.67 15.51
CA GLY A 209 -18.16 4.85 14.83
C GLY A 209 -19.16 5.64 15.68
N ARG A 210 -20.44 5.45 15.37
CA ARG A 210 -21.56 6.13 16.02
C ARG A 210 -21.83 5.54 17.40
N GLN A 211 -21.78 6.41 18.41
CA GLN A 211 -22.04 6.07 19.80
C GLN A 211 -23.53 6.14 20.14
N SER A 212 -23.92 5.58 21.28
CA SER A 212 -25.32 5.59 21.75
C SER A 212 -25.85 7.00 22.05
N SER A 213 -24.97 7.95 22.36
CA SER A 213 -25.28 9.39 22.47
C SER A 213 -25.60 10.05 21.13
N GLY A 214 -25.27 9.39 20.00
CA GLY A 214 -25.40 9.93 18.65
C GLY A 214 -24.15 10.62 18.12
N GLU A 215 -23.14 10.84 18.97
CA GLU A 215 -21.81 11.33 18.60
C GLU A 215 -21.05 10.28 17.78
N TYR A 216 -20.05 10.73 17.02
CA TYR A 216 -19.14 9.84 16.32
C TYR A 216 -17.78 9.93 17.00
N THR A 217 -17.16 8.80 17.31
CA THR A 217 -15.82 8.76 17.92
C THR A 217 -14.90 7.84 17.12
N ALA A 218 -13.60 8.02 17.32
CA ALA A 218 -12.59 7.21 16.65
C ALA A 218 -11.39 6.94 17.56
N ASN A 219 -11.61 6.29 18.71
CA ASN A 219 -10.57 5.90 19.67
C ASN A 219 -9.63 7.08 20.01
N SER A 220 -10.22 8.22 20.36
CA SER A 220 -9.55 9.50 20.65
C SER A 220 -8.83 10.18 19.47
N TYR A 221 -8.99 9.70 18.24
CA TYR A 221 -8.58 10.45 17.04
C TYR A 221 -9.61 11.53 16.72
N ARG A 222 -9.13 12.68 16.25
CA ARG A 222 -9.96 13.83 15.86
C ARG A 222 -10.56 13.69 14.45
N TYR A 223 -9.86 12.98 13.58
CA TYR A 223 -10.23 12.88 12.17
C TYR A 223 -10.29 11.43 11.71
N VAL A 224 -11.25 11.16 10.83
CA VAL A 224 -11.33 9.90 10.09
C VAL A 224 -11.41 10.18 8.58
N ILE A 225 -10.87 9.26 7.77
CA ILE A 225 -10.92 9.31 6.31
C ILE A 225 -11.73 8.12 5.82
N PRO A 226 -12.84 8.33 5.12
CA PRO A 226 -13.74 7.26 4.72
C PRO A 226 -13.28 6.54 3.46
N GLN A 227 -13.39 5.22 3.47
CA GLN A 227 -13.27 4.39 2.27
C GLN A 227 -14.45 4.68 1.34
N VAL A 228 -14.15 5.06 0.09
CA VAL A 228 -15.15 5.27 -0.96
C VAL A 228 -15.30 4.06 -1.88
N ARG A 229 -14.25 3.24 -2.00
CA ARG A 229 -14.23 2.01 -2.81
C ARG A 229 -13.09 1.08 -2.41
N TRP A 230 -13.13 -0.13 -2.97
CA TRP A 230 -12.04 -1.09 -2.92
C TRP A 230 -12.02 -1.91 -4.20
N THR A 231 -10.94 -2.65 -4.41
CA THR A 231 -10.83 -3.62 -5.49
C THR A 231 -11.06 -5.04 -5.00
N ALA A 232 -11.46 -5.93 -5.90
CA ALA A 232 -11.40 -7.36 -5.69
C ALA A 232 -10.70 -8.02 -6.88
N GLU A 233 -9.76 -8.91 -6.60
CA GLU A 233 -9.07 -9.67 -7.64
C GLU A 233 -10.03 -10.54 -8.45
N GLN A 234 -9.86 -10.57 -9.78
CA GLN A 234 -10.72 -11.37 -10.64
C GLN A 234 -10.00 -11.92 -11.90
N PRO A 235 -9.58 -13.20 -11.94
CA PRO A 235 -9.81 -14.24 -10.95
C PRO A 235 -8.95 -14.05 -9.70
N SER A 236 -9.29 -14.76 -8.62
CA SER A 236 -8.45 -14.83 -7.43
C SER A 236 -7.00 -15.17 -7.81
N THR A 237 -6.04 -14.51 -7.19
CA THR A 237 -4.62 -14.77 -7.40
C THR A 237 -3.92 -14.97 -6.07
N SER A 238 -2.70 -15.46 -6.12
CA SER A 238 -1.79 -15.48 -4.98
C SER A 238 -1.00 -14.17 -4.86
N PHE A 239 -1.45 -13.10 -5.55
CA PHE A 239 -0.68 -11.87 -5.65
C PHE A 239 -0.62 -11.14 -4.31
N GLN A 240 0.58 -11.02 -3.76
CA GLN A 240 0.80 -10.47 -2.43
C GLN A 240 1.12 -8.98 -2.53
N HIS A 241 0.09 -8.15 -2.71
CA HIS A 241 0.24 -6.71 -2.87
C HIS A 241 1.02 -6.13 -1.67
N SER A 242 2.19 -5.53 -1.92
CA SER A 242 3.03 -4.98 -0.85
C SER A 242 2.98 -3.46 -0.85
N TRP A 243 3.30 -2.87 -1.99
CA TRP A 243 3.48 -1.43 -2.16
C TRP A 243 2.85 -0.93 -3.45
N VAL A 244 2.68 0.40 -3.53
CA VAL A 244 2.11 1.05 -4.71
C VAL A 244 2.74 2.42 -4.88
N SER A 245 3.03 2.80 -6.12
CA SER A 245 3.54 4.12 -6.46
C SER A 245 2.93 4.68 -7.73
N LEU A 246 2.91 6.00 -7.83
CA LEU A 246 2.43 6.71 -9.00
C LEU A 246 3.56 6.91 -10.01
N ASP A 247 3.30 6.53 -11.26
CA ASP A 247 4.14 6.92 -12.40
C ASP A 247 3.39 7.97 -13.22
N ARG A 248 3.88 9.22 -13.16
CA ARG A 248 3.38 10.37 -13.93
C ARG A 248 4.05 10.50 -15.31
N SER A 249 5.04 9.66 -15.62
CA SER A 249 5.72 9.67 -16.91
C SER A 249 5.00 8.82 -17.96
N THR A 250 4.01 8.02 -17.54
CA THR A 250 3.14 7.25 -18.44
C THR A 250 1.97 8.12 -18.95
N THR A 251 1.31 7.68 -20.01
CA THR A 251 0.08 8.33 -20.51
C THR A 251 -0.97 7.27 -20.83
N PRO A 252 -2.08 7.19 -20.05
CA PRO A 252 -2.38 8.01 -18.86
C PRO A 252 -1.41 7.72 -17.69
N ASP A 253 -1.45 8.56 -16.65
CA ASP A 253 -0.84 8.27 -15.34
C ASP A 253 -1.22 6.84 -14.90
N SER A 254 -0.35 6.18 -14.14
CA SER A 254 -0.57 4.79 -13.75
C SER A 254 -0.02 4.46 -12.37
N LEU A 255 -0.65 3.47 -11.72
CA LEU A 255 -0.14 2.88 -10.48
C LEU A 255 0.73 1.67 -10.80
N LEU A 256 1.96 1.64 -10.30
CA LEU A 256 2.83 0.48 -10.27
C LEU A 256 2.68 -0.21 -8.89
N ILE A 257 2.56 -1.52 -8.88
CA ILE A 257 2.38 -2.33 -7.66
C ILE A 257 3.37 -3.48 -7.71
N GLY A 258 4.03 -3.75 -6.57
CA GLY A 258 4.90 -4.90 -6.42
C GLY A 258 4.49 -5.85 -5.30
N GLU A 259 5.01 -7.07 -5.37
CA GLU A 259 4.77 -8.11 -4.37
C GLU A 259 5.84 -8.23 -3.30
N TYR A 260 5.44 -8.73 -2.14
CA TYR A 260 6.35 -9.17 -1.10
C TYR A 260 6.50 -10.69 -1.08
N ALA A 261 7.75 -11.16 -1.20
CA ALA A 261 8.12 -12.55 -0.99
C ALA A 261 9.42 -12.67 -0.20
N THR A 262 9.48 -13.62 0.73
CA THR A 262 10.67 -13.87 1.58
C THR A 262 11.54 -15.01 1.09
N THR A 263 11.04 -15.85 0.19
CA THR A 263 11.71 -17.02 -0.38
C THR A 263 11.42 -17.15 -1.87
N ASP A 264 12.40 -17.60 -2.63
CA ASP A 264 12.37 -17.81 -4.09
C ASP A 264 11.81 -19.19 -4.51
N VAL A 265 11.63 -20.11 -3.55
CA VAL A 265 11.34 -21.52 -3.86
C VAL A 265 9.90 -21.81 -4.31
N ASP A 266 8.91 -20.97 -4.00
CA ASP A 266 7.49 -21.29 -4.27
C ASP A 266 6.58 -20.08 -4.59
N THR A 267 7.07 -18.83 -4.56
CA THR A 267 6.22 -17.64 -4.77
C THR A 267 6.83 -16.69 -5.81
N PRO A 268 6.12 -16.38 -6.90
CA PRO A 268 6.52 -15.34 -7.85
C PRO A 268 6.71 -13.99 -7.16
N ILE A 269 7.67 -13.19 -7.64
CA ILE A 269 7.80 -11.78 -7.26
C ILE A 269 7.52 -10.98 -8.51
N ARG A 270 6.42 -10.25 -8.53
CA ARG A 270 5.93 -9.59 -9.74
C ARG A 270 5.69 -8.11 -9.53
N LEU A 271 5.72 -7.41 -10.65
CA LEU A 271 5.31 -6.03 -10.80
C LEU A 271 4.10 -5.98 -11.75
N VAL A 272 3.06 -5.24 -11.37
CA VAL A 272 1.88 -5.00 -12.22
C VAL A 272 1.55 -3.52 -12.30
N ARG A 273 0.96 -3.07 -13.41
CA ARG A 273 0.58 -1.66 -13.61
C ARG A 273 -0.88 -1.49 -14.01
N TYR A 274 -1.57 -0.57 -13.37
CA TYR A 274 -2.94 -0.20 -13.73
C TYR A 274 -3.01 1.27 -14.15
N SER A 275 -3.61 1.54 -15.30
CA SER A 275 -3.86 2.91 -15.77
C SER A 275 -4.88 3.61 -14.89
N LEU A 276 -4.71 4.91 -14.69
CA LEU A 276 -5.66 5.79 -14.02
C LEU A 276 -6.48 6.60 -15.03
N ASP A 277 -7.68 7.01 -14.61
CA ASP A 277 -8.44 8.07 -15.25
C ASP A 277 -8.19 9.38 -14.49
N TYR A 278 -7.57 10.35 -15.17
CA TYR A 278 -7.20 11.63 -14.54
C TYR A 278 -8.42 12.49 -14.18
N THR A 279 -9.59 12.23 -14.76
CA THR A 279 -10.81 13.02 -14.51
C THR A 279 -11.52 12.56 -13.25
N THR A 280 -11.64 11.24 -13.06
CA THR A 280 -12.30 10.65 -11.89
C THR A 280 -11.34 10.38 -10.74
N ARG A 281 -10.03 10.38 -11.02
CA ARG A 281 -8.96 9.95 -10.08
C ARG A 281 -9.06 8.47 -9.69
N GLU A 282 -9.69 7.66 -10.55
CA GLU A 282 -9.94 6.24 -10.32
C GLU A 282 -9.07 5.36 -11.23
N LEU A 283 -9.05 4.05 -10.96
CA LEU A 283 -8.53 3.09 -11.94
C LEU A 283 -9.34 3.17 -13.23
N LYS A 284 -8.67 3.14 -14.38
CA LYS A 284 -9.34 3.04 -15.67
C LYS A 284 -9.93 1.65 -15.83
N THR A 285 -11.25 1.56 -15.96
CA THR A 285 -11.97 0.28 -16.05
C THR A 285 -12.71 0.09 -17.38
N SER A 286 -12.93 -1.18 -17.73
CA SER A 286 -13.92 -1.58 -18.73
C SER A 286 -14.94 -2.49 -18.03
N SER A 287 -16.22 -2.12 -18.05
CA SER A 287 -17.28 -2.84 -17.32
C SER A 287 -16.99 -3.03 -15.83
N GLY A 288 -16.39 -2.03 -15.18
CA GLY A 288 -16.03 -2.06 -13.75
C GLY A 288 -14.81 -2.91 -13.41
N VAL A 289 -14.02 -3.34 -14.40
CA VAL A 289 -12.78 -4.10 -14.19
C VAL A 289 -11.59 -3.33 -14.76
N ALA A 290 -10.61 -3.02 -13.90
CA ALA A 290 -9.30 -2.58 -14.31
C ALA A 290 -8.47 -3.79 -14.74
N THR A 291 -7.91 -3.75 -15.95
CA THR A 291 -6.99 -4.78 -16.44
C THR A 291 -5.59 -4.18 -16.47
N SER A 292 -4.60 -4.94 -16.00
CA SER A 292 -3.22 -4.49 -16.01
C SER A 292 -2.74 -4.21 -17.43
N THR A 293 -1.89 -3.21 -17.58
CA THR A 293 -1.22 -2.86 -18.85
C THR A 293 0.23 -3.32 -18.89
N PHE A 294 0.73 -3.89 -17.80
CA PHE A 294 2.10 -4.35 -17.63
C PHE A 294 2.16 -5.41 -16.54
N ALA A 295 2.81 -6.53 -16.81
CA ALA A 295 3.09 -7.54 -15.81
C ALA A 295 4.48 -8.13 -16.08
N HIS A 296 5.33 -8.12 -15.08
CA HIS A 296 6.69 -8.66 -15.17
C HIS A 296 7.06 -9.38 -13.89
N CYS A 297 7.86 -10.43 -14.03
CA CYS A 297 8.62 -10.98 -12.93
C CYS A 297 9.78 -10.06 -12.56
N VAL A 298 10.19 -10.12 -11.30
CA VAL A 298 11.46 -9.63 -10.77
C VAL A 298 12.01 -10.68 -9.81
N ASP A 299 13.31 -10.65 -9.52
CA ASP A 299 13.93 -11.56 -8.56
C ASP A 299 14.57 -10.77 -7.42
N ILE A 300 13.71 -10.05 -6.69
CA ILE A 300 14.10 -9.20 -5.56
C ILE A 300 13.30 -9.62 -4.34
N LEU A 301 13.90 -10.46 -3.50
CA LEU A 301 13.31 -10.87 -2.23
C LEU A 301 13.16 -9.67 -1.28
N ARG A 302 12.08 -9.69 -0.48
CA ARG A 302 11.77 -8.69 0.55
C ARG A 302 11.69 -7.26 0.00
N MET A 303 11.19 -7.13 -1.23
CA MET A 303 10.89 -5.85 -1.85
C MET A 303 9.72 -5.20 -1.10
N GLN A 304 9.95 -4.02 -0.53
CA GLN A 304 8.97 -3.30 0.28
C GLN A 304 8.42 -2.04 -0.38
N GLY A 305 9.08 -1.55 -1.42
CA GLY A 305 8.76 -0.30 -2.09
C GLY A 305 9.35 -0.25 -3.48
N GLY A 306 8.78 0.61 -4.31
CA GLY A 306 9.31 0.85 -5.64
C GLY A 306 8.57 1.96 -6.37
N PHE A 307 9.23 2.58 -7.34
CA PHE A 307 8.60 3.50 -8.28
C PHE A 307 9.19 3.37 -9.67
N SER A 308 8.46 3.84 -10.68
CA SER A 308 8.99 3.94 -12.04
C SER A 308 8.90 5.36 -12.57
N MET A 309 9.89 5.71 -13.40
CA MET A 309 9.91 6.96 -14.15
C MET A 309 10.68 6.73 -15.46
N ASN A 310 10.11 7.19 -16.58
CA ASN A 310 10.73 7.12 -17.91
C ASN A 310 11.25 5.71 -18.23
N SER A 311 10.42 4.70 -17.98
CA SER A 311 10.73 3.27 -18.18
C SER A 311 11.88 2.70 -17.34
N THR A 312 12.33 3.42 -16.31
CA THR A 312 13.30 2.94 -15.32
C THR A 312 12.57 2.66 -14.02
N TYR A 313 12.82 1.49 -13.42
CA TYR A 313 12.21 1.03 -12.18
C TYR A 313 13.26 1.14 -11.06
N TYR A 314 12.88 1.77 -9.96
CA TYR A 314 13.65 1.91 -8.74
C TYR A 314 12.93 1.10 -7.67
N LEU A 315 13.55 0.03 -7.20
CA LEU A 315 12.93 -0.94 -6.29
C LEU A 315 13.80 -1.05 -5.05
N ASP A 316 13.19 -1.09 -3.88
CA ASP A 316 13.93 -1.25 -2.64
C ASP A 316 13.97 -2.73 -2.19
N ARG A 317 14.80 -2.98 -1.18
CA ARG A 317 14.75 -4.21 -0.39
C ARG A 317 15.00 -3.87 1.07
N SER A 318 14.15 -4.39 1.95
CA SER A 318 14.41 -4.35 3.38
C SER A 318 15.24 -5.55 3.85
N ASN A 319 16.33 -5.25 4.55
CA ASN A 319 17.21 -6.24 5.19
C ASN A 319 16.95 -6.35 6.70
N GLY A 320 15.79 -5.87 7.16
CA GLY A 320 15.35 -5.90 8.54
C GLY A 320 16.03 -4.86 9.43
N LYS A 321 15.97 -5.10 10.75
CA LYS A 321 16.17 -4.07 11.78
C LYS A 321 17.56 -3.43 11.85
N SER A 322 18.60 -4.15 11.46
CA SER A 322 19.98 -3.70 11.75
C SER A 322 20.87 -3.61 10.52
N THR A 323 20.31 -3.85 9.34
CA THR A 323 21.05 -3.88 8.08
C THR A 323 20.41 -2.90 7.13
N GLY A 324 21.22 -2.00 6.54
CA GLY A 324 20.74 -1.06 5.54
C GLY A 324 20.08 -1.76 4.36
N GLY A 325 19.00 -1.18 3.85
CA GLY A 325 18.30 -1.70 2.68
C GLY A 325 19.00 -1.36 1.37
N ASP A 326 18.62 -2.04 0.31
CA ASP A 326 19.29 -1.95 -0.99
C ASP A 326 18.39 -1.26 -2.03
N LEU A 327 19.01 -0.56 -2.98
CA LEU A 327 18.32 0.05 -4.12
C LEU A 327 18.65 -0.73 -5.39
N PHE A 328 17.62 -1.21 -6.07
CA PHE A 328 17.70 -1.82 -7.39
C PHE A 328 17.25 -0.82 -8.45
N THR A 329 17.96 -0.77 -9.57
CA THR A 329 17.53 -0.06 -10.78
C THR A 329 17.42 -1.06 -11.92
N TRP A 330 16.28 -1.08 -12.59
CA TRP A 330 15.98 -2.05 -13.63
C TRP A 330 15.25 -1.42 -14.82
N LYS A 331 15.49 -1.95 -16.02
CA LYS A 331 14.71 -1.64 -17.23
C LYS A 331 14.19 -2.91 -17.88
N VAL A 332 13.01 -2.79 -18.50
CA VAL A 332 12.42 -3.88 -19.27
C VAL A 332 13.39 -4.36 -20.36
N GLY A 333 13.64 -5.66 -20.41
CA GLY A 333 14.59 -6.31 -21.32
C GLY A 333 15.97 -6.54 -20.71
N GLU A 334 16.21 -6.12 -19.47
CA GLU A 334 17.39 -6.50 -18.69
C GLU A 334 17.08 -7.74 -17.84
N ASP A 335 17.97 -8.73 -17.86
CA ASP A 335 17.85 -9.95 -17.05
C ASP A 335 18.51 -9.80 -15.66
N THR A 336 19.10 -8.64 -15.38
CA THR A 336 19.79 -8.38 -14.10
C THR A 336 19.67 -6.90 -13.74
N PRO A 337 19.06 -6.55 -12.59
CA PRO A 337 19.02 -5.18 -12.11
C PRO A 337 20.40 -4.71 -11.62
N SER A 338 20.67 -3.41 -11.70
CA SER A 338 21.79 -2.79 -11.00
C SER A 338 21.44 -2.67 -9.52
N GLU A 339 22.30 -3.17 -8.64
CA GLU A 339 22.10 -3.14 -7.18
C GLU A 339 23.08 -2.17 -6.51
N GLN A 340 22.55 -1.32 -5.62
CA GLN A 340 23.31 -0.48 -4.70
C GLN A 340 23.02 -0.94 -3.27
N THR A 341 23.99 -1.60 -2.65
CA THR A 341 23.80 -2.19 -1.33
C THR A 341 23.84 -1.14 -0.22
N SER A 342 23.02 -1.32 0.81
CA SER A 342 22.92 -0.40 1.96
C SER A 342 22.71 1.07 1.56
N ASN A 343 21.98 1.31 0.47
CA ASN A 343 21.59 2.65 0.04
C ASN A 343 20.58 3.28 1.01
N PHE A 344 19.74 2.45 1.65
CA PHE A 344 18.73 2.87 2.59
C PHE A 344 19.16 2.61 4.04
N LEU A 345 18.60 3.40 4.97
CA LEU A 345 18.65 3.08 6.39
C LEU A 345 17.91 1.75 6.67
N PRO A 346 18.16 1.07 7.81
CA PRO A 346 17.52 -0.22 8.12
C PRO A 346 15.99 -0.16 8.12
N GLY A 347 15.37 -1.22 7.61
CA GLY A 347 13.91 -1.36 7.50
C GLY A 347 13.22 -0.31 6.63
N PRO A 348 13.72 0.00 5.40
CA PRO A 348 12.95 0.84 4.48
C PRO A 348 11.67 0.10 4.06
N GLU A 349 10.63 0.88 3.78
CA GLU A 349 9.34 0.36 3.33
C GLU A 349 8.97 0.98 1.97
N ASP A 350 7.73 1.41 1.78
CA ASP A 350 7.23 1.96 0.51
C ASP A 350 8.09 3.09 -0.06
N LEU A 351 8.03 3.28 -1.38
CA LEU A 351 8.71 4.38 -2.08
C LEU A 351 7.72 5.25 -2.84
N SER A 352 7.85 6.57 -2.68
CA SER A 352 7.13 7.58 -3.47
C SER A 352 8.10 8.53 -4.17
N TYR A 353 7.76 8.98 -5.37
CA TYR A 353 8.57 9.90 -6.16
C TYR A 353 7.84 11.22 -6.42
N ASN A 354 8.48 12.33 -6.09
CA ASN A 354 8.00 13.67 -6.39
C ASN A 354 8.75 14.27 -7.60
N PRO A 355 8.12 14.29 -8.80
CA PRO A 355 8.76 14.81 -10.00
C PRO A 355 9.02 16.32 -9.94
N SER A 356 8.24 17.09 -9.18
CA SER A 356 8.41 18.55 -9.08
C SER A 356 9.72 18.95 -8.40
N ARG A 357 10.26 18.07 -7.54
CA ARG A 357 11.51 18.29 -6.80
C ARG A 357 12.65 17.38 -7.23
N GLY A 358 12.35 16.34 -8.01
CA GLY A 358 13.30 15.28 -8.35
C GLY A 358 13.73 14.47 -7.12
N GLU A 359 12.83 14.32 -6.15
CA GLU A 359 13.08 13.65 -4.87
C GLU A 359 12.28 12.35 -4.79
N TYR A 360 12.79 11.36 -4.06
CA TYR A 360 12.01 10.20 -3.65
C TYR A 360 12.13 9.97 -2.14
N TYR A 361 11.15 9.27 -1.60
CA TYR A 361 10.92 9.15 -0.17
C TYR A 361 10.76 7.70 0.23
N THR A 362 11.21 7.35 1.43
CA THR A 362 10.85 6.11 2.12
C THR A 362 10.56 6.40 3.60
N VAL A 363 9.99 5.44 4.29
CA VAL A 363 9.87 5.40 5.75
C VAL A 363 10.59 4.20 6.32
N ASN A 364 11.05 4.32 7.57
CA ASN A 364 11.69 3.21 8.29
C ASN A 364 10.78 2.66 9.39
N GLU A 365 10.59 1.33 9.46
CA GLU A 365 9.51 0.74 10.27
C GLU A 365 9.85 0.42 11.73
N HIS A 366 11.14 0.27 12.06
CA HIS A 366 11.53 -0.37 13.31
C HIS A 366 11.59 0.61 14.50
N PRO A 367 11.03 0.25 15.68
CA PRO A 367 11.17 1.05 16.89
C PRO A 367 12.66 1.27 17.25
N GLY A 368 13.00 2.51 17.57
CA GLY A 368 14.37 3.02 17.77
C GLY A 368 14.89 3.80 16.56
N GLU A 369 14.40 3.50 15.36
CA GLU A 369 15.00 3.91 14.09
C GLU A 369 13.93 4.18 13.03
N ARG A 370 12.96 5.04 13.37
CA ARG A 370 11.88 5.44 12.45
C ARG A 370 12.11 6.82 11.89
N TYR A 371 12.14 6.91 10.57
CA TYR A 371 12.38 8.15 9.86
C TYR A 371 11.42 8.32 8.68
N ILE A 372 11.25 9.56 8.26
CA ILE A 372 11.01 9.89 6.85
C ILE A 372 12.39 10.23 6.28
N ALA A 373 12.83 9.47 5.27
CA ALA A 373 14.12 9.65 4.62
C ALA A 373 13.90 10.12 3.17
N VAL A 374 14.57 11.21 2.82
CA VAL A 374 14.46 11.85 1.51
C VAL A 374 15.76 11.68 0.74
N TYR A 375 15.63 11.34 -0.54
CA TYR A 375 16.72 11.08 -1.46
C TYR A 375 16.54 11.88 -2.75
N LYS A 376 17.56 11.87 -3.60
CA LYS A 376 17.55 12.49 -4.91
C LYS A 376 18.05 11.50 -5.97
N ILE A 377 17.39 11.47 -7.12
CA ILE A 377 17.80 10.64 -8.28
C ILE A 377 19.17 11.08 -8.81
#